data_AF-A0A519D000-F1
#
_entry.id   AF-A0A519D000-F1
#
_cell.length_a   1.000
_cell.length_b   1.000
_cell.length_c   1.000
_cell.angle_alpha   90.00
_cell.angle_beta   90.00
_cell.angle_gamma   90.00
#
_symmetry.space_group_name_H-M   'P 1'
#
loop_
_entity.id
_entity.type
_entity.pdbx_description
1 polymer ?
#
loop_
_entity_poly.entity_id
_entity_poly.type
_entity_poly.pdbx_seq_one_letter_code
_entity_poly.pdbx_strand_id
1 'polypeptide(L)'
;MSEHAMSKWENLLAKPFGNIYNFNFFALMLLTVVEVGAVYLDLPKYDTWAVLVGVGLLKAFGIAAWFMHLRGDPFILTKTAIFPLFFVALMIFGIGLSTPAGIDALPSWCSPPWAPVYQP
;
A
#
# COMPACT_ATOMS: atom_id res chain seq x y z
N MET A 1 -17.31 -24.12 -0.20
CA MET A 1 -16.65 -24.60 -1.42
C MET A 1 -16.76 -23.51 -2.48
N SER A 2 -15.76 -22.64 -2.61
CA SER A 2 -15.74 -21.53 -3.59
C SER A 2 -14.75 -21.85 -4.72
N GLU A 3 -15.13 -22.79 -5.58
CA GLU A 3 -14.32 -23.24 -6.74
C GLU A 3 -14.34 -22.27 -7.95
N HIS A 4 -14.92 -21.06 -7.84
CA HIS A 4 -15.23 -20.22 -9.00
C HIS A 4 -14.58 -18.83 -9.08
N ALA A 5 -13.55 -18.50 -8.29
CA ALA A 5 -12.98 -17.14 -8.29
C ALA A 5 -11.51 -17.03 -8.75
N MET A 6 -10.91 -18.07 -9.32
CA MET A 6 -9.52 -18.01 -9.81
C MET A 6 -9.49 -17.98 -11.33
N SER A 7 -9.04 -16.86 -11.89
CA SER A 7 -8.89 -16.75 -13.35
C SER A 7 -7.85 -17.76 -13.84
N LYS A 8 -8.02 -18.28 -15.07
CA LYS A 8 -7.09 -19.25 -15.68
C LYS A 8 -5.63 -18.79 -15.66
N TRP A 9 -5.40 -17.47 -15.66
CA TRP A 9 -4.09 -16.83 -15.58
C TRP A 9 -3.49 -16.84 -14.17
N GLU A 10 -4.32 -16.75 -13.13
CA GLU A 10 -3.86 -16.81 -11.72
C GLU A 10 -3.39 -18.22 -11.36
N ASN A 11 -4.09 -19.24 -11.85
CA ASN A 11 -3.66 -20.63 -11.68
C ASN A 11 -2.37 -20.94 -12.45
N LEU A 12 -2.16 -20.29 -13.60
CA LEU A 12 -0.90 -20.37 -14.35
C LEU A 12 0.27 -19.69 -13.61
N LEU A 13 0.03 -18.51 -13.04
CA LEU A 13 1.02 -17.77 -12.24
C LEU A 13 1.31 -18.41 -10.88
N ALA A 14 0.33 -19.08 -10.28
CA ALA A 14 0.49 -19.82 -9.02
C ALA A 14 1.19 -21.17 -9.19
N LYS A 15 1.15 -21.76 -10.38
CA LYS A 15 1.75 -23.06 -10.71
C LYS A 15 3.23 -23.20 -10.29
N PRO A 16 4.12 -22.21 -10.53
CA PRO A 16 5.51 -22.28 -10.06
C PRO A 16 5.67 -22.24 -8.52
N PHE A 17 4.69 -21.69 -7.78
CA PHE A 17 4.75 -21.53 -6.32
C PHE A 17 3.81 -22.48 -5.55
N GLY A 18 3.17 -23.43 -6.25
CA GLY A 18 2.25 -24.44 -5.72
C GLY A 18 0.88 -23.89 -5.31
N ASN A 19 0.84 -22.75 -4.62
CA ASN A 19 -0.37 -22.10 -4.13
C ASN A 19 -0.38 -20.60 -4.42
N ILE A 20 -1.57 -20.05 -4.64
CA ILE A 20 -1.76 -18.61 -4.89
C ILE A 20 -1.34 -17.75 -3.69
N TYR A 21 -1.52 -18.24 -2.46
CA TYR A 21 -1.09 -17.55 -1.24
C TYR A 21 0.43 -17.41 -1.17
N ASN A 22 1.18 -18.45 -1.58
CA ASN A 22 2.63 -18.41 -1.63
C ASN A 22 3.14 -17.48 -2.74
N PHE A 23 2.47 -17.46 -3.89
CA PHE A 23 2.77 -16.49 -4.95
C PHE A 23 2.55 -15.05 -4.47
N ASN A 24 1.41 -14.77 -3.84
CA ASN A 24 1.11 -13.44 -3.32
C ASN A 24 2.09 -13.02 -2.22
N PHE A 25 2.45 -13.94 -1.31
CA PHE A 25 3.49 -13.70 -0.30
C PHE A 25 4.82 -13.30 -0.94
N PHE A 26 5.28 -14.07 -1.93
CA PHE A 26 6.52 -13.79 -2.64
C PHE A 26 6.46 -12.47 -3.43
N ALA A 27 5.33 -12.18 -4.06
CA ALA A 27 5.10 -10.91 -4.75
C ALA A 27 5.19 -9.71 -3.80
N LEU A 28 4.55 -9.79 -2.62
CA LEU A 28 4.63 -8.74 -1.60
C LEU A 28 6.06 -8.55 -1.08
N MET A 29 6.81 -9.63 -0.91
CA MET A 29 8.23 -9.58 -0.52
C MET A 29 9.11 -8.95 -1.62
N LEU A 30 8.84 -9.21 -2.90
CA LEU A 30 9.53 -8.51 -3.98
C LEU A 30 9.22 -7.01 -3.96
N LEU A 31 7.96 -6.65 -3.74
CA LEU A 31 7.54 -5.26 -3.65
C LEU A 31 8.18 -4.54 -2.44
N THR A 32 8.45 -5.21 -1.32
CA THR A 32 9.22 -4.60 -0.20
C THR A 32 10.68 -4.39 -0.56
N VAL A 33 11.30 -5.33 -1.26
CA VAL A 33 12.69 -5.15 -1.77
C VAL A 33 12.75 -3.97 -2.74
N VAL A 34 11.74 -3.79 -3.60
CA VAL A 34 11.66 -2.64 -4.53
C VAL A 34 11.60 -1.31 -3.78
N GLU A 35 10.80 -1.20 -2.71
CA GLU A 35 10.75 0.03 -1.90
C GLU A 35 12.09 0.35 -1.24
N VAL A 36 12.72 -0.66 -0.61
CA VAL A 36 14.03 -0.50 0.02
C VAL A 36 15.07 -0.12 -1.03
N GLY A 37 15.03 -0.75 -2.20
CA GLY A 37 15.92 -0.42 -3.32
C GLY A 37 15.70 0.99 -3.85
N ALA A 38 14.45 1.44 -3.99
CA ALA A 38 14.15 2.80 -4.44
C ALA A 38 14.67 3.88 -3.49
N VAL A 39 14.59 3.63 -2.18
CA VAL A 39 15.15 4.53 -1.16
C VAL A 39 16.68 4.46 -1.12
N TYR A 40 17.27 3.27 -1.30
CA TYR A 40 18.72 3.08 -1.25
C TYR A 40 19.46 3.66 -2.46
N LEU A 41 18.84 3.64 -3.64
CA LEU A 41 19.43 4.15 -4.88
C LEU A 41 19.37 5.68 -5.03
N ASP A 42 18.88 6.40 -4.01
CA ASP A 42 18.78 7.86 -3.95
C ASP A 42 18.16 8.48 -5.23
N LEU A 43 17.04 7.89 -5.67
CA LEU A 43 16.30 8.34 -6.84
C LEU A 43 15.74 9.77 -6.63
N PRO A 44 15.50 10.52 -7.72
CA PRO A 44 14.87 11.83 -7.64
C PRO A 44 13.60 11.80 -6.78
N LYS A 45 13.38 12.83 -5.96
CA LYS A 45 12.31 12.88 -4.95
C LYS A 45 10.94 12.45 -5.47
N TYR A 46 10.56 12.92 -6.66
CA TYR A 46 9.28 12.60 -7.28
C TYR A 46 9.18 11.14 -7.72
N ASP A 47 10.26 10.55 -8.22
CA ASP A 47 10.31 9.15 -8.65
C ASP A 47 10.23 8.22 -7.44
N THR A 48 11.00 8.52 -6.39
CA THR A 48 10.96 7.79 -5.11
C THR A 48 9.55 7.80 -4.52
N TRP A 49 8.88 8.97 -4.51
CA TRP A 49 7.50 9.10 -4.07
C TRP A 49 6.53 8.29 -4.91
N ALA A 50 6.64 8.35 -6.24
CA ALA A 50 5.79 7.60 -7.15
C ALA A 50 5.92 6.08 -6.93
N VAL A 51 7.15 5.59 -6.71
CA VAL A 51 7.40 4.18 -6.42
C VAL A 51 6.84 3.79 -5.05
N LEU A 52 7.13 4.54 -3.99
CA LEU A 52 6.64 4.25 -2.64
C LEU A 52 5.10 4.22 -2.58
N VAL A 53 4.44 5.21 -3.17
CA VAL A 53 2.97 5.29 -3.17
C VAL A 53 2.38 4.21 -4.07
N GLY A 54 2.90 4.03 -5.28
CA GLY A 54 2.40 3.03 -6.23
C GLY A 54 2.54 1.60 -5.70
N VAL A 55 3.71 1.27 -5.14
CA VAL A 55 3.97 -0.04 -4.54
C VAL A 55 3.12 -0.25 -3.28
N GLY A 56 2.97 0.78 -2.44
CA GLY A 56 2.12 0.74 -1.25
C GLY A 56 0.65 0.42 -1.59
N LEU A 57 0.10 1.05 -2.64
CA LEU A 57 -1.26 0.76 -3.11
C LEU A 57 -1.40 -0.66 -3.64
N LEU A 58 -0.42 -1.14 -4.41
CA LEU A 58 -0.43 -2.50 -4.94
C LEU A 58 -0.37 -3.55 -3.82
N LYS A 59 0.43 -3.30 -2.77
CA LYS A 59 0.47 -4.16 -1.58
C LYS A 59 -0.84 -4.16 -0.82
N ALA A 60 -1.44 -2.99 -0.60
CA ALA A 60 -2.73 -2.88 0.07
C ALA A 60 -3.80 -3.72 -0.67
N PHE A 61 -3.80 -3.66 -2.00
CA PHE A 61 -4.65 -4.52 -2.82
C PHE A 61 -4.31 -6.01 -2.68
N GLY A 62 -3.02 -6.37 -2.74
CA GLY A 62 -2.56 -7.76 -2.58
C GLY A 62 -2.94 -8.39 -1.23
N ILE A 63 -2.90 -7.61 -0.16
CA ILE A 63 -3.30 -8.05 1.18
C ILE A 63 -4.83 -8.18 1.26
N ALA A 64 -5.56 -7.15 0.82
CA ALA A 64 -7.02 -7.15 0.87
C ALA A 64 -7.63 -8.29 0.04
N ALA A 65 -7.14 -8.50 -1.20
CA ALA A 65 -7.74 -9.46 -2.10
C ALA A 65 -7.44 -10.93 -1.74
N TRP A 66 -6.22 -11.25 -1.28
CA TRP A 66 -5.79 -12.65 -1.06
C TRP A 66 -5.54 -13.03 0.41
N PHE A 67 -5.09 -12.12 1.28
CA PHE A 67 -4.85 -12.44 2.70
C PHE A 67 -6.06 -12.19 3.59
N MET A 68 -6.93 -11.23 3.24
CA MET A 68 -8.18 -10.98 3.95
C MET A 68 -9.39 -11.70 3.33
N HIS A 69 -9.20 -12.52 2.29
CA HIS A 69 -10.24 -13.25 1.57
C HIS A 69 -11.41 -12.41 1.01
N LEU A 70 -11.32 -11.07 1.01
CA LEU A 70 -12.39 -10.17 0.55
C LEU A 70 -12.83 -10.41 -0.90
N ARG A 71 -11.97 -11.02 -1.72
CA ARG A 71 -12.30 -11.35 -3.11
C ARG A 71 -13.27 -12.53 -3.26
N GLY A 72 -13.28 -13.44 -2.30
CA GLY A 72 -14.19 -14.60 -2.27
C GLY A 72 -15.45 -14.38 -1.44
N ASP A 73 -15.49 -13.28 -0.68
CA ASP A 73 -16.54 -12.94 0.26
C ASP A 73 -17.65 -12.07 -0.35
N PRO A 74 -18.87 -12.06 0.24
CA PRO A 74 -19.96 -11.24 -0.24
C PRO A 74 -19.58 -9.75 -0.24
N PHE A 75 -19.98 -9.04 -1.30
CA PHE A 75 -19.67 -7.61 -1.53
C PHE A 75 -19.97 -6.67 -0.36
N ILE A 76 -20.85 -7.07 0.57
CA ILE A 76 -21.16 -6.30 1.77
C ILE A 76 -19.93 -6.15 2.69
N LEU A 77 -19.07 -7.18 2.77
CA LEU A 77 -17.87 -7.18 3.62
C LEU A 77 -16.80 -6.22 3.08
N THR A 78 -16.65 -6.15 1.76
CA THR A 78 -15.78 -5.17 1.10
C THR A 78 -16.26 -3.73 1.31
N LYS A 79 -17.58 -3.49 1.30
CA LYS A 79 -18.15 -2.16 1.61
C LYS A 79 -17.87 -1.72 3.04
N THR A 80 -18.00 -2.64 4.01
CA THR A 80 -17.67 -2.34 5.40
C THR A 80 -16.18 -2.10 5.63
N ALA A 81 -15.29 -2.69 4.83
CA ALA A 81 -13.85 -2.41 4.90
C ALA A 81 -13.47 -1.04 4.29
N ILE A 82 -14.23 -0.56 3.29
CA ILE A 82 -14.01 0.75 2.67
C ILE A 82 -14.47 1.89 3.58
N PHE A 83 -15.52 1.69 4.39
CA PHE A 83 -16.04 2.70 5.31
C PHE A 83 -14.98 3.31 6.27
N PRO A 84 -14.20 2.51 7.03
CA PRO A 84 -13.15 3.06 7.90
C PRO A 84 -12.01 3.70 7.10
N LEU A 85 -11.65 3.18 5.91
CA LEU A 85 -10.66 3.81 5.05
C LEU A 85 -11.09 5.20 4.57
N PHE A 86 -12.36 5.33 4.17
CA PHE A 86 -12.94 6.61 3.81
C PHE A 86 -12.92 7.59 4.99
N PHE A 87 -13.27 7.12 6.18
CA PHE A 87 -13.22 7.96 7.38
C PHE A 87 -11.81 8.44 7.72
N VAL A 88 -10.79 7.57 7.63
CA VAL A 88 -9.38 7.96 7.81
C VAL A 88 -8.96 9.00 6.78
N ALA A 89 -9.34 8.83 5.51
CA ALA A 89 -9.06 9.82 4.48
C ALA A 89 -9.71 11.18 4.80
N LEU A 90 -10.96 11.18 5.27
CA LEU A 90 -11.63 12.39 5.75
C LEU A 90 -10.95 13.01 6.96
N MET A 91 -10.44 12.21 7.91
CA MET A 91 -9.69 12.72 9.06
C MET A 91 -8.39 13.39 8.62
N ILE A 92 -7.62 12.77 7.72
CA ILE A 92 -6.38 13.33 7.18
C ILE A 92 -6.67 14.65 6.44
N PHE A 93 -7.70 14.66 5.59
CA PHE A 93 -8.11 15.86 4.87
C PHE A 93 -8.63 16.96 5.82
N GLY A 94 -9.43 16.59 6.81
CA GLY A 94 -9.99 17.48 7.80
C GLY A 94 -8.90 18.13 8.65
N ILE A 95 -8.00 17.34 9.25
CA ILE A 95 -6.88 17.84 10.07
C ILE A 95 -5.91 18.65 9.20
N GLY A 96 -5.63 18.18 7.98
CA GLY A 96 -4.73 18.84 7.04
C GLY A 96 -5.21 20.23 6.60
N LEU A 97 -6.53 20.43 6.46
CA LEU A 97 -7.12 21.73 6.09
C LEU A 97 -7.46 22.64 7.27
N SER A 98 -7.63 22.10 8.47
CA SER A 98 -8.08 22.87 9.64
C SER A 98 -6.96 23.32 10.58
N THR A 99 -5.72 22.90 10.35
CA THR A 99 -4.55 23.32 11.14
C THR A 99 -3.65 24.27 10.35
N PRO A 100 -3.29 25.46 10.88
CA PRO A 100 -2.46 26.45 10.19
C PRO A 100 -0.99 26.02 9.96
N ALA A 101 -0.58 24.87 10.50
CA ALA A 101 0.72 24.23 10.28
C ALA A 101 0.59 22.79 9.72
N GLY A 102 -0.59 22.40 9.21
CA GLY A 102 -0.90 20.99 8.94
C GLY A 102 0.02 20.36 7.89
N ILE A 103 0.14 21.00 6.73
CA ILE A 103 1.00 20.53 5.63
C ILE A 103 2.45 20.99 5.85
N ASP A 104 2.64 22.19 6.38
CA ASP A 104 3.98 22.80 6.53
C ASP A 104 4.81 22.19 7.67
N ALA A 105 4.17 21.50 8.64
CA ALA A 105 4.86 20.77 9.70
C ALA A 105 5.16 19.30 9.36
N LEU A 106 4.70 18.77 8.22
CA LEU A 106 5.02 17.39 7.80
C LEU A 106 6.54 17.11 7.78
N PRO A 107 7.41 18.02 7.29
CA PRO A 107 8.85 17.79 7.29
C PRO A 107 9.42 17.60 8.69
N SER A 108 8.90 18.29 9.72
CA SER A 108 9.39 18.15 11.09
C SER A 108 8.92 16.85 11.77
N TRP A 109 7.86 16.23 11.26
CA TRP A 109 7.38 14.92 11.72
C TRP A 109 8.11 13.76 11.06
N CYS A 110 8.51 13.93 9.80
CA CYS A 110 9.18 12.89 9.03
C CYS A 110 10.71 12.94 9.11
N SER A 111 11.28 14.01 9.68
CA SER A 111 12.73 14.14 9.88
C SER A 111 13.11 13.80 11.32
N PRO A 112 14.17 13.00 11.54
CA PRO A 112 14.66 12.78 12.89
C PRO A 112 15.24 14.09 13.46
N PRO A 113 15.24 14.29 14.79
CA PRO A 113 15.60 15.58 15.41
C PRO A 113 17.05 16.02 15.17
N TRP A 114 17.90 15.13 14.63
CA TRP A 114 19.28 15.42 14.26
C TRP A 114 19.48 15.70 12.75
N ALA A 115 18.42 15.59 11.93
CA ALA A 115 18.51 15.92 10.52
C ALA A 115 18.55 17.46 10.35
N PRO A 116 19.45 17.99 9.51
CA PRO A 116 19.48 19.42 9.25
C PRO A 116 18.14 19.86 8.63
N VAL A 117 17.56 20.93 9.18
CA VAL A 117 16.34 21.53 8.66
C VAL A 117 16.64 22.03 7.24
N TYR A 118 16.17 21.31 6.23
CA TYR A 118 16.28 21.76 4.85
C TYR A 118 15.29 22.92 4.67
N GLN A 119 15.81 24.14 4.74
CA GLN A 119 15.06 25.34 4.36
C GLN A 119 15.11 25.47 2.82
N PRO A 120 14.02 25.91 2.17
CA PRO A 120 14.00 26.14 0.73
C PRO A 120 15.03 27.19 0.28
#